data_AF-K1RQ47-F1
#
_entry.id   AF-K1RQ47-F1
#
_cell.length_a   1.000
_cell.length_b   1.000
_cell.length_c   1.000
_cell.angle_alpha   90.00
_cell.angle_beta   90.00
_cell.angle_gamma   90.00
#
_symmetry.space_group_name_H-M   'P 1'
#
loop_
_entity.id
_entity.type
_entity.pdbx_description
1 polymer ?
#
loop_
_entity_poly.entity_id
_entity_poly.type
_entity_poly.pdbx_seq_one_letter_code
_entity_poly.pdbx_strand_id
1 'polypeptide(L)'
;MQQLHEKIADMNSRYYDLRGKIVKAERRITILTERGEMWAQYNQYKTVHKQFAKVKPEKRELFEQRHSRELILYDAAARYLKELKDSGEAITPKAWQREIDQLAAGKQTDTLAMKSMREDLKAVERLRKTAEQLSRQERDKSHDRGPER
;
A
#
# COMPACT_ATOMS: atom_id res chain seq x y z
N MET A 1 37.03 0.23 6.25
CA MET A 1 35.92 0.92 6.97
C MET A 1 34.98 1.69 6.06
N GLN A 2 35.46 2.50 5.11
CA GLN A 2 34.62 3.29 4.21
C GLN A 2 33.67 2.43 3.35
N GLN A 3 34.16 1.32 2.77
CA GLN A 3 33.35 0.36 2.00
C GLN A 3 32.17 -0.25 2.77
N LEU A 4 32.31 -0.48 4.09
CA LEU A 4 31.21 -0.99 4.93
C LEU A 4 30.11 0.06 5.14
N HIS A 5 30.49 1.33 5.27
CA HIS A 5 29.54 2.44 5.39
C HIS A 5 28.78 2.66 4.08
N GLU A 6 29.49 2.63 2.94
CA GLU A 6 28.88 2.72 1.61
C GLU A 6 27.88 1.58 1.37
N LYS A 7 28.24 0.34 1.74
CA LYS A 7 27.34 -0.81 1.64
C LYS A 7 26.08 -0.67 2.50
N ILE A 8 26.22 -0.21 3.75
CA ILE A 8 25.06 0.03 4.64
C ILE A 8 24.17 1.14 4.07
N ALA A 9 24.76 2.21 3.53
CA ALA A 9 24.00 3.30 2.92
C ALA A 9 23.21 2.84 1.69
N ASP A 10 23.84 2.08 0.78
CA ASP A 10 23.16 1.48 -0.39
C ASP A 10 22.02 0.54 0.04
N MET A 11 22.27 -0.36 1.02
CA MET A 11 21.24 -1.26 1.54
C MET A 11 20.07 -0.50 2.17
N ASN A 12 20.34 0.55 2.95
CA ASN A 12 19.28 1.40 3.53
C ASN A 12 18.48 2.14 2.46
N SER A 13 19.12 2.64 1.40
CA SER A 13 18.41 3.26 0.27
C SER A 13 17.42 2.27 -0.35
N ARG A 14 17.88 1.06 -0.70
CA ARG A 14 17.03 0.02 -1.30
C ARG A 14 15.89 -0.41 -0.38
N TYR A 15 16.13 -0.44 0.94
CA TYR A 15 15.10 -0.72 1.93
C TYR A 15 13.97 0.31 1.88
N TYR A 16 14.30 1.60 1.85
CA TYR A 16 13.29 2.66 1.79
C TYR A 16 12.60 2.74 0.43
N ASP A 17 13.30 2.43 -0.66
CA ASP A 17 12.69 2.30 -1.99
C ASP A 17 11.63 1.20 -2.00
N LEU A 18 11.95 0.04 -1.43
CA LEU A 18 11.04 -1.10 -1.33
C LEU A 18 9.82 -0.80 -0.45
N ARG A 19 10.03 -0.14 0.69
CA ARG A 19 8.93 0.35 1.54
C ARG A 19 8.04 1.34 0.77
N GLY A 20 8.64 2.22 -0.03
CA GLY A 20 7.92 3.14 -0.90
C GLY A 20 7.04 2.42 -1.92
N LYS A 21 7.55 1.34 -2.53
CA LYS A 21 6.77 0.50 -3.47
C LYS A 21 5.58 -0.17 -2.78
N ILE A 22 5.79 -0.76 -1.61
CA ILE A 22 4.73 -1.39 -0.80
C ILE A 22 3.61 -0.39 -0.50
N VAL A 23 3.96 0.79 0.03
CA VAL A 23 2.97 1.82 0.40
C VAL A 23 2.21 2.33 -0.83
N LYS A 24 2.88 2.50 -1.97
CA LYS A 24 2.22 2.88 -3.23
C LYS A 24 1.24 1.80 -3.69
N ALA A 25 1.62 0.53 -3.63
CA ALA A 25 0.74 -0.59 -3.97
C ALA A 25 -0.48 -0.63 -3.04
N GLU A 26 -0.30 -0.44 -1.73
CA GLU A 26 -1.40 -0.41 -0.76
C GLU A 26 -2.40 0.70 -1.04
N ARG A 27 -1.92 1.93 -1.29
CA ARG A 27 -2.78 3.06 -1.65
C ARG A 27 -3.58 2.77 -2.91
N ARG A 28 -2.95 2.18 -3.93
CA ARG A 28 -3.63 1.83 -5.17
C ARG A 28 -4.68 0.75 -4.97
N ILE A 29 -4.38 -0.29 -4.17
CA ILE A 29 -5.34 -1.32 -3.80
C ILE A 29 -6.56 -0.69 -3.12
N THR A 30 -6.38 0.20 -2.13
CA THR A 30 -7.50 0.87 -1.44
C THR A 30 -8.43 1.60 -2.43
N ILE A 31 -7.86 2.38 -3.35
CA ILE A 31 -8.64 3.11 -4.37
C ILE A 31 -9.42 2.15 -5.27
N LEU A 32 -8.79 1.07 -5.73
CA LEU A 32 -9.45 0.10 -6.61
C LEU A 32 -10.53 -0.70 -5.88
N THR A 33 -10.32 -1.03 -4.61
CA THR A 33 -11.32 -1.70 -3.77
C THR A 33 -12.56 -0.82 -3.61
N GLU A 34 -12.40 0.46 -3.30
CA GLU A 34 -13.50 1.42 -3.19
C GLU A 34 -14.31 1.50 -4.51
N ARG A 35 -13.62 1.56 -5.66
CA ARG A 35 -14.28 1.54 -6.97
C ARG A 35 -15.07 0.26 -7.20
N GLY A 36 -14.51 -0.89 -6.81
CA GLY A 36 -15.18 -2.18 -6.87
C GLY A 36 -16.44 -2.22 -6.00
N GLU A 37 -16.37 -1.69 -4.79
CA GLU A 37 -17.50 -1.59 -3.86
C GLU A 37 -18.61 -0.69 -4.40
N MET A 38 -18.27 0.49 -4.92
CA MET A 38 -19.25 1.39 -5.55
C MET A 38 -19.93 0.73 -6.76
N TRP A 39 -19.15 0.04 -7.59
CA TRP A 39 -19.71 -0.73 -8.70
C TRP A 39 -20.63 -1.86 -8.24
N ALA A 40 -20.29 -2.56 -7.15
CA ALA A 40 -21.12 -3.63 -6.59
C ALA A 40 -22.43 -3.07 -6.02
N GLN A 41 -22.38 -1.99 -5.23
CA GLN A 41 -23.56 -1.33 -4.68
C GLN A 41 -24.50 -0.83 -5.77
N TYR A 42 -23.96 -0.18 -6.81
CA TYR A 42 -24.73 0.24 -7.97
C TYR A 42 -25.50 -0.94 -8.59
N ASN A 43 -24.82 -2.05 -8.84
CA ASN A 43 -25.45 -3.22 -9.46
C ASN A 43 -26.44 -3.96 -8.55
N GLN A 44 -26.19 -3.97 -7.25
CA GLN A 44 -27.06 -4.60 -6.26
C GLN A 44 -28.38 -3.85 -6.14
N TYR A 45 -28.34 -2.51 -6.11
CA TYR A 45 -29.51 -1.69 -5.79
C TYR A 45 -30.21 -1.05 -7.00
N LYS A 46 -29.65 -1.17 -8.22
CA LYS A 46 -30.29 -0.65 -9.45
C LYS A 46 -31.73 -1.09 -9.64
N THR A 47 -32.08 -2.31 -9.24
CA THR A 47 -33.43 -2.84 -9.39
C THR A 47 -34.40 -2.16 -8.44
N VAL A 48 -33.99 -1.93 -7.19
CA VAL A 48 -34.80 -1.21 -6.18
C VAL A 48 -35.03 0.22 -6.64
N HIS A 49 -33.98 0.91 -7.11
CA HIS A 49 -34.10 2.25 -7.67
C HIS A 49 -35.02 2.29 -8.91
N LYS A 50 -34.94 1.28 -9.79
CA LYS A 50 -35.85 1.16 -10.96
C LYS A 50 -37.31 0.91 -10.55
N GLN A 51 -37.55 0.16 -9.48
CA GLN A 51 -38.90 -0.03 -8.92
C GLN A 51 -39.42 1.28 -8.36
N PHE A 52 -38.61 1.98 -7.55
CA PHE A 52 -38.93 3.27 -6.96
C PHE A 52 -39.41 4.29 -8.02
N ALA A 53 -38.71 4.39 -9.15
CA ALA A 53 -39.08 5.27 -10.26
C ALA A 53 -40.50 5.00 -10.83
N LYS A 54 -41.02 3.78 -10.67
CA LYS A 54 -42.35 3.36 -11.14
C LYS A 54 -43.42 3.44 -10.05
N VAL A 55 -43.06 3.70 -8.80
CA VAL A 55 -44.01 3.82 -7.69
C VAL A 55 -44.84 5.09 -7.89
N LYS A 56 -46.16 4.94 -7.77
CA LYS A 56 -47.10 6.06 -7.83
C LYS A 56 -46.81 7.06 -6.71
N PRO A 57 -46.98 8.37 -6.94
CA PRO A 57 -46.64 9.40 -5.95
C PRO A 57 -47.21 9.13 -4.55
N GLU A 58 -48.45 8.63 -4.45
CA GLU A 58 -49.14 8.37 -3.18
C GLU A 58 -48.52 7.24 -2.36
N LYS A 59 -47.69 6.38 -2.96
CA LYS A 59 -47.02 5.26 -2.29
C LYS A 59 -45.50 5.42 -2.21
N ARG A 60 -44.94 6.54 -2.70
CA ARG A 60 -43.49 6.76 -2.74
C ARG A 60 -42.88 6.83 -1.36
N GLU A 61 -43.48 7.59 -0.46
CA GLU A 61 -42.96 7.78 0.90
C GLU A 61 -42.84 6.43 1.65
N LEU A 62 -43.86 5.57 1.55
CA LEU A 62 -43.82 4.24 2.17
C LEU A 62 -42.72 3.36 1.54
N PHE A 63 -42.50 3.46 0.23
CA PHE A 63 -41.43 2.73 -0.45
C PHE A 63 -40.05 3.24 0.00
N GLU A 64 -39.86 4.56 0.07
CA GLU A 64 -38.63 5.19 0.56
C GLU A 64 -38.34 4.79 2.00
N GLN A 65 -39.33 4.82 2.90
CA GLN A 65 -39.12 4.38 4.28
C GLN A 65 -38.61 2.93 4.34
N ARG A 66 -39.18 2.04 3.51
CA ARG A 66 -38.80 0.61 3.45
C ARG A 66 -37.43 0.36 2.80
N HIS A 67 -37.05 1.18 1.82
CA HIS A 67 -35.84 0.98 1.00
C HIS A 67 -34.84 2.14 1.09
N SER A 68 -34.92 2.93 2.15
CA SER A 68 -34.17 4.17 2.32
C SER A 68 -32.66 3.93 2.18
N ARG A 69 -32.16 2.89 2.83
CA ARG A 69 -30.74 2.52 2.78
C ARG A 69 -30.30 2.15 1.37
N GLU A 70 -31.07 1.32 0.67
CA GLU A 70 -30.76 0.86 -0.68
C GLU A 70 -30.75 2.01 -1.68
N LEU A 71 -31.70 2.94 -1.56
CA LEU A 71 -31.77 4.14 -2.41
C LEU A 71 -30.57 5.06 -2.16
N ILE A 72 -30.24 5.35 -0.89
CA ILE A 72 -29.08 6.18 -0.54
C ILE A 72 -27.77 5.59 -1.06
N LEU A 73 -27.57 4.27 -0.87
CA LEU A 73 -26.37 3.59 -1.36
C LEU A 73 -26.29 3.57 -2.89
N TYR A 74 -27.41 3.35 -3.56
CA TYR A 74 -27.46 3.42 -5.03
C TYR A 74 -27.12 4.82 -5.53
N ASP A 75 -27.71 5.87 -4.96
CA ASP A 75 -27.49 7.24 -5.39
C ASP A 75 -26.04 7.69 -5.18
N ALA A 76 -25.44 7.32 -4.03
CA ALA A 76 -24.03 7.55 -3.76
C ALA A 76 -23.14 6.83 -4.79
N ALA A 77 -23.38 5.54 -5.03
CA ALA A 77 -22.63 4.76 -6.00
C ALA A 77 -22.79 5.27 -7.43
N ALA A 78 -24.01 5.65 -7.82
CA ALA A 78 -24.31 6.22 -9.14
C ALA A 78 -23.57 7.54 -9.37
N ARG A 79 -23.54 8.41 -8.35
CA ARG A 79 -22.78 9.67 -8.40
C ARG A 79 -21.28 9.41 -8.51
N TYR A 80 -20.72 8.54 -7.69
CA TYR A 80 -19.31 8.20 -7.71
C TYR A 80 -18.87 7.67 -9.09
N LEU A 81 -19.62 6.70 -9.64
CA LEU A 81 -19.31 6.11 -10.94
C LEU A 81 -19.46 7.12 -12.09
N LYS A 82 -20.40 8.07 -11.96
CA LYS A 82 -20.52 9.17 -12.91
C LYS A 82 -19.29 10.07 -12.86
N GLU A 83 -18.87 10.51 -11.68
CA GLU A 83 -17.68 11.35 -11.51
C GLU A 83 -16.41 10.66 -12.04
N LEU A 84 -16.28 9.34 -11.81
CA LEU A 84 -15.20 8.53 -12.36
C LEU A 84 -15.21 8.48 -13.89
N LYS A 85 -16.39 8.39 -14.51
CA LYS A 85 -16.53 8.42 -15.96
C LYS A 85 -16.22 9.82 -16.51
N ASP A 86 -16.68 10.87 -15.83
CA ASP A 86 -16.49 12.26 -16.22
C ASP A 86 -15.01 12.68 -16.12
N SER A 87 -14.20 12.05 -15.24
CA SER A 87 -12.74 12.21 -15.20
C SER A 87 -11.98 11.45 -16.31
N GLY A 88 -12.69 10.72 -17.17
CA GLY A 88 -12.11 9.93 -18.25
C GLY A 88 -11.67 8.52 -17.83
N GLU A 89 -11.97 8.09 -16.60
CA GLU A 89 -11.62 6.76 -16.14
C GLU A 89 -12.68 5.71 -16.53
N ALA A 90 -12.24 4.61 -17.10
CA ALA A 90 -13.12 3.52 -17.52
C ALA A 90 -13.61 2.69 -16.31
N ILE A 91 -14.92 2.39 -16.29
CA ILE A 91 -15.52 1.49 -15.29
C ILE A 91 -15.25 0.05 -15.72
N THR A 92 -14.14 -0.52 -15.23
CA THR A 92 -13.67 -1.86 -15.60
C THR A 92 -13.42 -2.75 -14.38
N PRO A 93 -14.48 -3.25 -13.71
CA PRO A 93 -14.35 -4.00 -12.44
C PRO A 93 -13.42 -5.21 -12.53
N LYS A 94 -13.48 -5.95 -13.65
CA LYS A 94 -12.59 -7.10 -13.89
C LYS A 94 -11.12 -6.70 -13.99
N ALA A 95 -10.82 -5.53 -14.57
CA ALA A 95 -9.46 -5.04 -14.67
C ALA A 95 -8.96 -4.52 -13.32
N TRP A 96 -9.82 -3.82 -12.56
CA TRP A 96 -9.50 -3.39 -11.19
C TRP A 96 -9.16 -4.58 -10.29
N GLN A 97 -9.97 -5.65 -10.33
CA GLN A 97 -9.68 -6.85 -9.54
C GLN A 97 -8.34 -7.50 -9.94
N ARG A 98 -8.08 -7.63 -11.24
CA ARG A 98 -6.79 -8.16 -11.72
C ARG A 98 -5.61 -7.31 -11.26
N GLU A 99 -5.74 -5.99 -11.29
CA GLU A 99 -4.71 -5.07 -10.80
C GLU A 99 -4.53 -5.21 -9.27
N ILE A 100 -5.61 -5.35 -8.50
CA ILE A 100 -5.54 -5.65 -7.05
C ILE A 100 -4.78 -6.94 -6.81
N ASP A 101 -5.11 -8.03 -7.52
CA ASP A 101 -4.46 -9.33 -7.33
C ASP A 101 -2.96 -9.27 -7.64
N GLN A 102 -2.59 -8.57 -8.72
CA GLN A 102 -1.19 -8.33 -9.09
C GLN A 102 -0.45 -7.50 -8.05
N LEU A 103 -1.04 -6.41 -7.59
CA LEU A 103 -0.45 -5.54 -6.56
C LEU A 103 -0.32 -6.27 -5.22
N ALA A 104 -1.29 -7.10 -4.86
CA ALA A 104 -1.26 -7.91 -3.64
C ALA A 104 -0.12 -8.94 -3.68
N ALA A 105 0.02 -9.66 -4.80
CA ALA A 105 1.13 -10.59 -5.01
C ALA A 105 2.49 -9.89 -5.00
N GLY A 106 2.63 -8.76 -5.71
CA GLY A 106 3.84 -7.96 -5.73
C GLY A 106 4.21 -7.44 -4.33
N LYS A 107 3.23 -6.90 -3.59
CA LYS A 107 3.40 -6.43 -2.22
C LYS A 107 3.87 -7.54 -1.28
N GLN A 108 3.34 -8.75 -1.43
CA GLN A 108 3.75 -9.89 -0.61
C GLN A 108 5.22 -10.23 -0.86
N THR A 109 5.65 -10.29 -2.12
CA THR A 109 7.05 -10.48 -2.51
C THR A 109 7.95 -9.38 -1.93
N ASP A 110 7.58 -8.12 -2.10
CA ASP A 110 8.33 -6.98 -1.57
C ASP A 110 8.44 -7.02 -0.04
N THR A 111 7.37 -7.44 0.64
CA THR A 111 7.36 -7.58 2.11
C THR A 111 8.34 -8.66 2.57
N LEU A 112 8.44 -9.78 1.85
CA LEU A 112 9.41 -10.84 2.15
C LEU A 112 10.85 -10.37 1.91
N ALA A 113 11.10 -9.69 0.80
CA ALA A 113 12.41 -9.10 0.50
C ALA A 113 12.82 -8.08 1.57
N MET A 114 11.89 -7.25 2.04
CA MET A 114 12.14 -6.25 3.09
C MET A 114 12.49 -6.92 4.43
N LYS A 115 11.85 -8.05 4.77
CA LYS A 115 12.19 -8.84 5.96
C LYS A 115 13.61 -9.42 5.87
N SER A 116 13.97 -10.01 4.73
CA SER A 116 15.32 -10.54 4.49
C SER A 116 16.38 -9.43 4.61
N MET A 117 16.17 -8.31 3.92
CA MET A 117 17.09 -7.18 3.93
C MET A 117 17.30 -6.59 5.33
N ARG A 118 16.27 -6.62 6.18
CA ARG A 118 16.37 -6.21 7.58
C ARG A 118 17.30 -7.13 8.37
N GLU A 119 17.34 -8.42 8.07
CA GLU A 119 18.27 -9.35 8.71
C GLU A 119 19.70 -9.12 8.22
N ASP A 120 19.88 -8.93 6.91
CA ASP A 120 21.18 -8.62 6.32
C ASP A 120 21.76 -7.31 6.87
N LEU A 121 20.94 -6.25 6.99
CA LEU A 121 21.34 -4.98 7.59
C LEU A 121 21.84 -5.18 9.03
N LYS A 122 21.11 -5.95 9.85
CA LYS A 122 21.54 -6.27 11.23
C LYS A 122 22.89 -7.00 11.25
N ALA A 123 23.11 -7.94 10.33
CA ALA A 123 24.36 -8.69 10.25
C ALA A 123 25.54 -7.77 9.85
N VAL A 124 25.36 -6.93 8.83
CA VAL A 124 26.38 -5.98 8.36
C VAL A 124 26.68 -4.92 9.43
N GLU A 125 25.67 -4.42 10.15
CA GLU A 125 25.88 -3.49 11.26
C GLU A 125 26.68 -4.11 12.42
N ARG A 126 26.45 -5.39 12.74
CA ARG A 126 27.25 -6.11 13.73
C ARG A 126 28.71 -6.22 13.28
N LEU A 127 28.95 -6.62 12.03
CA LEU A 127 30.30 -6.68 11.45
C LEU A 127 31.01 -5.32 11.49
N ARG A 128 30.30 -4.23 11.17
CA ARG A 128 30.84 -2.87 11.27
C ARG A 128 31.29 -2.56 12.70
N LYS A 129 30.45 -2.83 13.69
CA LYS A 129 30.78 -2.58 15.11
C LYS A 129 32.01 -3.36 15.55
N THR A 130 32.11 -4.64 15.20
CA THR A 130 33.29 -5.47 15.53
C THR A 130 34.55 -4.96 14.85
N ALA A 131 34.48 -4.60 13.56
CA ALA A 131 35.62 -4.04 12.84
C ALA A 131 36.10 -2.70 13.43
N GLU A 132 35.18 -1.84 13.89
CA GLU A 132 35.51 -0.59 14.58
C GLU A 132 36.20 -0.83 15.92
N GLN A 133 35.73 -1.81 16.70
CA GLN A 133 36.35 -2.19 17.96
C GLN A 133 37.78 -2.70 17.76
N LEU A 134 37.99 -3.59 16.79
CA LEU A 134 39.32 -4.11 16.46
C LEU A 134 40.28 -3.00 16.03
N SER A 135 39.83 -2.10 15.15
CA SER A 135 40.64 -0.96 14.69
C SER A 135 40.98 0.04 15.81
N ARG A 136 40.13 0.18 16.83
CA ARG A 136 40.46 0.98 18.03
C ARG A 136 41.51 0.28 18.88
N GLN A 137 41.33 -1.02 19.13
CA GLN A 137 42.27 -1.82 19.92
C GLN A 137 43.67 -1.88 19.30
N GLU A 138 43.77 -1.99 17.97
CA GLU A 138 45.06 -1.97 17.26
C GLU A 138 45.77 -0.62 17.39
N ARG A 139 45.02 0.49 17.31
CA ARG A 139 45.57 1.84 17.50
C ARG A 139 46.06 2.05 18.93
N ASP A 140 45.28 1.66 19.93
CA ASP A 140 45.66 1.78 21.34
C ASP A 140 46.95 0.98 21.64
N LYS A 141 47.07 -0.25 21.12
CA LYS A 141 48.28 -1.08 21.26
C LYS A 141 49.52 -0.50 20.55
N SER A 142 49.34 0.26 19.48
CA SER A 142 50.44 0.91 18.76
C SER A 142 50.91 2.21 19.45
N HIS A 143 50.02 2.87 20.21
CA HIS A 143 50.35 4.07 20.96
C HIS A 143 51.10 3.77 22.27
N ASP A 144 50.86 2.60 22.86
CA ASP A 144 51.54 2.12 24.08
C ASP A 144 53.00 1.66 23.83
N ARG A 145 53.49 1.69 22.58
CA ARG A 145 54.89 1.42 22.19
C ARG A 145 55.62 2.68 21.68
N GLY A 146 55.44 3.82 22.33
CA GLY A 146 56.28 5.02 22.13
C GLY A 146 57.70 4.83 22.71
N PRO A 147 58.73 5.55 22.20
CA PRO A 147 60.11 5.07 22.16
C PRO A 147 60.72 4.97 23.56
N GLU A 148 61.22 3.78 23.91
CA GLU A 148 62.23 3.64 24.95
C GLU A 148 63.43 4.50 24.55
N ARG A 149 63.58 5.65 25.22
CA ARG A 149 64.80 6.44 25.27
C ARG A 149 65.56 6.09 26.54
#